data_AF-A0A2C9CCH1-F1
#
_entry.id   AF-A0A2C9CCH1-F1
#
_cell.length_a   1.000
_cell.length_b   1.000
_cell.length_c   1.000
_cell.angle_alpha   90.00
_cell.angle_beta   90.00
_cell.angle_gamma   90.00
#
_symmetry.space_group_name_H-M   'P 1'
#
loop_
_entity.id
_entity.type
_entity.pdbx_description
1 polymer ?
#
loop_
_entity_poly.entity_id
_entity_poly.type
_entity_poly.pdbx_seq_one_letter_code
_entity_poly.pdbx_strand_id
1 'polypeptide(L)'
;MLKRIYNALPRPLKLPYAILIMGPRELKFLTLAILKCKPWVYFDNVTRYSERSLRGMSYWHDMIDWIGGYPFEVAKPEEIFNFYRDRGFRLDQLQTGAGGLGCNQFVFTRVQRKGEWIDG
;
A
#
# COMPACT_ATOMS: atom_id res chain seq x y z
N MET A 1 13.95 -1.16 3.80
CA MET A 1 14.79 -0.13 4.43
C MET A 1 14.44 1.29 3.97
N LEU A 2 14.36 1.57 2.66
CA LEU A 2 14.06 2.92 2.11
C LEU A 2 12.83 3.61 2.72
N LYS A 3 11.71 2.89 2.89
CA LYS A 3 10.45 3.42 3.46
C LYS A 3 10.56 3.81 4.94
N ARG A 4 11.41 3.11 5.71
CA ARG A 4 11.64 3.42 7.14
C ARG A 4 12.48 4.69 7.29
N ILE A 5 13.51 4.83 6.44
CA ILE A 5 14.37 6.03 6.40
C ILE A 5 13.56 7.27 6.00
N TYR A 6 12.71 7.15 4.97
CA TYR A 6 11.84 8.24 4.53
C TYR A 6 10.83 8.67 5.60
N ASN A 7 10.22 7.71 6.30
CA ASN A 7 9.23 8.02 7.33
C ASN A 7 9.83 8.61 8.60
N ALA A 8 11.07 8.24 8.96
CA ALA A 8 11.81 8.82 10.07
C ALA A 8 12.37 10.24 9.77
N LEU A 9 12.36 10.67 8.51
CA LEU A 9 12.94 11.94 8.09
C LEU A 9 12.02 13.14 8.43
N PRO A 10 12.56 14.27 8.93
CA PRO A 10 11.78 15.49 9.14
C PRO A 10 11.23 16.03 7.81
N ARG A 11 10.05 16.67 7.85
CA ARG A 11 9.28 17.13 6.67
C ARG A 11 10.10 17.82 5.56
N PRO A 12 11.06 18.73 5.85
CA PRO A 12 11.83 19.39 4.77
C PRO A 12 12.81 18.47 4.06
N LEU A 13 13.31 17.41 4.72
CA LEU A 13 14.27 16.48 4.12
C LEU A 13 13.59 15.40 3.27
N LYS A 14 12.28 15.22 3.40
CA LYS A 14 11.51 14.25 2.59
C LYS A 14 11.53 14.62 1.10
N LEU A 15 11.45 15.92 0.79
CA LEU A 15 11.46 16.41 -0.59
C LEU A 15 12.79 16.16 -1.33
N PRO A 16 13.97 16.56 -0.82
CA PRO A 16 15.24 16.27 -1.49
C PRO A 16 15.51 14.77 -1.57
N TYR A 17 15.11 13.98 -0.57
CA TYR A 17 15.20 12.52 -0.63
C TYR A 17 14.30 11.93 -1.73
N ALA A 18 13.06 12.41 -1.86
CA ALA A 18 12.16 11.96 -2.92
C ALA A 18 12.70 12.29 -4.32
N ILE A 19 13.25 13.50 -4.50
CA ILE A 19 13.90 13.93 -5.74
C ILE A 19 15.14 13.07 -6.04
N LEU A 20 15.96 12.75 -5.03
CA LEU A 20 17.15 11.91 -5.22
C LEU A 20 16.79 10.50 -5.69
N ILE A 21 15.74 9.91 -5.13
CA ILE A 21 15.30 8.55 -5.48
C ILE A 21 14.58 8.51 -6.84
N MET A 22 13.72 9.48 -7.14
CA MET A 22 12.93 9.50 -8.37
C MET A 22 13.60 10.22 -9.54
N GLY A 23 14.57 11.10 -9.28
CA GLY A 23 15.29 11.88 -10.29
C GLY A 23 15.85 11.04 -11.44
N PRO A 24 16.56 9.93 -11.19
CA PRO A 24 17.06 9.05 -12.25
C PRO A 24 15.95 8.45 -13.12
N ARG A 25 14.80 8.12 -12.52
CA ARG A 25 13.62 7.59 -13.23
C ARG A 25 13.02 8.66 -14.15
N GLU A 26 12.79 9.85 -13.62
CA GLU A 26 12.25 10.98 -14.40
C GLU A 26 13.20 11.38 -15.54
N LEU A 27 14.50 11.44 -15.26
CA LEU A 27 15.52 11.74 -16.27
C LEU A 27 15.53 10.68 -17.39
N LYS A 28 15.34 9.40 -17.06
CA LYS A 28 15.22 8.34 -18.07
C LYS A 28 13.99 8.53 -18.95
N PHE A 29 12.82 8.83 -18.38
CA PHE A 29 11.61 9.04 -19.18
C PHE A 29 11.69 10.30 -20.05
N LEU A 30 12.26 11.37 -19.51
CA LEU A 30 12.49 12.60 -20.25
C LEU A 30 13.50 12.40 -21.40
N THR A 31 14.63 11.75 -21.14
CA THR A 31 15.63 11.46 -22.19
C THR A 31 15.06 10.57 -23.27
N LEU A 32 14.27 9.54 -22.95
CA LEU A 32 13.56 8.73 -23.93
C LEU A 32 12.53 9.53 -24.73
N ALA A 33 11.81 10.47 -24.11
CA ALA A 33 10.86 11.35 -24.80
C ALA A 33 11.56 12.33 -25.76
N ILE A 34 12.72 12.85 -25.35
CA ILE A 34 13.59 13.71 -26.18
C ILE A 34 14.18 12.93 -27.35
N LEU A 35 14.71 11.73 -27.10
CA LEU A 35 15.26 10.86 -28.15
C LEU A 35 14.21 10.44 -29.18
N LYS A 36 12.94 10.34 -28.76
CA LYS A 36 11.79 10.11 -29.65
C LYS A 36 11.26 11.41 -30.31
N CYS A 37 11.93 12.55 -30.11
CA CYS A 37 11.54 13.89 -30.57
C CYS A 37 10.10 14.28 -30.17
N LYS A 38 9.58 13.75 -29.06
CA LYS A 38 8.21 13.97 -28.59
C LYS A 38 8.19 14.36 -27.11
N PRO A 39 8.79 15.49 -26.71
CA PRO A 39 8.82 15.94 -25.32
C PRO A 39 7.42 16.20 -24.76
N TRP A 40 6.48 16.61 -25.61
CA TRP A 40 5.07 16.84 -25.26
C TRP A 40 4.38 15.61 -24.66
N VAL A 41 4.78 14.40 -25.06
CA VAL A 41 4.22 13.15 -24.51
C VAL A 41 4.57 12.97 -23.04
N TYR A 42 5.74 13.44 -22.58
CA TYR A 42 6.09 13.42 -21.17
C TYR A 42 5.15 14.33 -20.37
N PHE A 43 4.97 15.57 -20.83
CA PHE A 43 4.09 16.54 -20.15
C PHE A 43 2.64 16.09 -20.15
N ASP A 44 2.12 15.59 -21.28
CA ASP A 44 0.75 15.07 -21.36
C ASP A 44 0.52 13.89 -20.41
N ASN A 45 1.51 13.00 -20.26
CA ASN A 45 1.42 11.89 -19.32
C ASN A 45 1.41 12.35 -17.86
N VAL A 46 2.13 13.41 -17.52
CA VAL A 46 2.15 13.96 -16.15
C VAL A 46 0.87 14.74 -15.84
N THR A 47 0.39 15.59 -16.77
CA THR A 47 -0.79 16.42 -16.56
C THR A 47 -2.09 15.62 -16.57
N ARG A 48 -2.21 14.63 -17.46
CA ARG A 48 -3.38 13.74 -17.55
C ARG A 48 -3.23 12.46 -16.75
N TYR A 49 -2.23 12.38 -15.87
CA TYR A 49 -1.96 11.17 -15.11
C TYR A 49 -3.17 10.71 -14.30
N SER A 50 -3.84 11.64 -13.62
CA SER A 50 -4.99 11.31 -12.77
C SER A 50 -6.19 10.78 -13.57
N GLU A 51 -6.37 11.25 -14.81
CA GLU A 51 -7.44 10.79 -15.71
C GLU A 51 -7.16 9.38 -16.25
N ARG A 52 -5.88 9.04 -16.44
CA ARG A 52 -5.44 7.74 -16.97
C ARG A 52 -5.16 6.70 -15.89
N SER A 53 -4.96 7.13 -14.66
CA SER A 53 -4.62 6.26 -13.53
C SER A 53 -5.86 5.59 -12.96
N LEU A 54 -5.81 4.28 -12.78
CA LEU A 54 -6.83 3.50 -12.06
C LEU A 54 -7.00 3.96 -10.60
N ARG A 55 -6.00 4.65 -10.02
CA ARG A 55 -6.05 5.14 -8.63
C ARG A 55 -6.68 6.53 -8.51
N GLY A 56 -6.82 7.29 -9.61
CA GLY A 56 -7.35 8.66 -9.59
C GLY A 56 -6.48 9.70 -8.88
N MET A 57 -5.25 9.37 -8.50
CA MET A 57 -4.32 10.29 -7.84
C MET A 57 -3.53 11.13 -8.85
N SER A 58 -3.16 12.36 -8.48
CA SER A 58 -2.22 13.14 -9.31
C SER A 58 -0.82 12.52 -9.27
N TYR A 59 -0.05 12.74 -10.34
CA TYR A 59 1.26 12.12 -10.54
C TYR A 59 2.19 12.24 -9.33
N TRP A 60 2.27 13.45 -8.78
CA TRP A 60 3.17 13.75 -7.67
C TRP A 60 2.75 13.07 -6.36
N HIS A 61 1.45 13.05 -6.06
CA HIS A 61 0.93 12.39 -4.85
C HIS A 61 1.14 10.87 -4.93
N ASP A 62 0.87 10.27 -6.09
CA ASP A 62 1.09 8.83 -6.30
C ASP A 62 2.57 8.48 -6.15
N MET A 63 3.47 9.30 -6.71
CA MET A 63 4.90 9.06 -6.59
C MET A 63 5.41 9.20 -5.14
N ILE A 64 4.90 10.19 -4.40
CA ILE A 64 5.20 10.32 -2.96
C ILE A 64 4.65 9.12 -2.18
N ASP A 65 3.45 8.63 -2.49
CA ASP A 65 2.84 7.45 -1.85
C ASP A 65 3.71 6.20 -2.05
N TRP A 66 4.25 6.00 -3.25
CA TRP A 66 5.16 4.90 -3.55
C TRP A 66 6.45 4.94 -2.71
N ILE A 67 7.01 6.13 -2.47
CA ILE A 67 8.23 6.32 -1.67
C ILE A 67 7.91 6.22 -0.17
N GLY A 68 6.78 6.82 0.23
CA GLY A 68 6.46 7.14 1.61
C GLY A 68 5.54 6.16 2.31
N GLY A 69 4.86 5.28 1.58
CA GLY A 69 3.98 4.28 2.19
C GLY A 69 4.69 3.52 3.30
N TYR A 70 4.04 3.38 4.45
CA TYR A 70 4.57 2.59 5.57
C TYR A 70 4.88 1.17 5.08
N PRO A 71 5.95 0.51 5.55
CA PRO A 71 6.19 -0.88 5.20
C PRO A 71 4.92 -1.70 5.43
N PHE A 72 4.55 -2.48 4.42
CA PHE A 72 3.37 -3.33 4.49
C PHE A 72 3.61 -4.38 5.59
N GLU A 73 3.01 -4.15 6.75
CA GLU A 73 3.02 -5.10 7.87
C GLU A 73 1.87 -6.07 7.65
N VAL A 74 2.21 -7.28 7.21
CA VAL A 74 1.22 -8.31 6.88
C VAL A 74 1.00 -9.16 8.12
N ALA A 75 -0.22 -9.15 8.65
CA ALA A 75 -0.62 -10.16 9.61
C ALA A 75 -0.66 -11.52 8.91
N LYS A 76 0.06 -12.49 9.45
CA LYS A 76 -0.03 -13.87 8.99
C LYS A 76 -1.44 -14.40 9.27
N PRO A 77 -2.01 -15.28 8.42
CA PRO A 77 -3.34 -15.84 8.65
C PRO A 77 -3.51 -16.47 10.04
N GLU A 78 -2.45 -17.06 10.58
CA GLU A 78 -2.45 -17.67 11.91
C GLU A 78 -2.59 -16.64 13.03
N GLU A 79 -2.03 -15.44 12.87
CA GLU A 79 -2.15 -14.34 13.84
C GLU A 79 -3.60 -13.87 13.92
N ILE A 80 -4.26 -13.71 12.77
CA ILE A 80 -5.68 -13.35 12.70
C ILE A 80 -6.56 -14.46 13.27
N PHE A 81 -6.29 -15.72 12.92
CA PHE A 81 -7.03 -16.87 13.45
C PHE A 81 -6.95 -16.97 14.97
N ASN A 82 -5.75 -16.92 15.54
CA ASN A 82 -5.54 -17.00 16.99
C ASN A 82 -6.23 -15.83 17.70
N PHE A 83 -6.11 -14.61 17.17
CA PHE A 83 -6.75 -13.42 17.73
C PHE A 83 -8.27 -13.56 17.90
N TYR A 84 -8.96 -14.13 16.90
CA TYR A 84 -10.41 -14.32 16.94
C TYR A 84 -10.82 -15.57 17.72
N ARG A 85 -10.05 -16.65 17.64
CA ARG A 85 -10.27 -17.87 18.44
C ARG A 85 -10.30 -17.55 19.93
N ASP A 86 -9.31 -16.80 20.42
CA ASP A 86 -9.18 -16.45 21.84
C ASP A 86 -10.32 -15.52 22.32
N ARG A 87 -11.12 -14.97 21.39
CA ARG A 87 -12.30 -14.13 21.65
C ARG A 87 -13.62 -14.89 21.48
N GLY A 88 -13.57 -16.21 21.37
CA GLY A 88 -14.76 -17.06 21.25
C GLY A 88 -15.39 -17.05 19.85
N PHE A 89 -14.60 -16.78 18.81
CA PHE A 89 -15.02 -16.93 17.42
C PHE A 89 -14.41 -18.18 16.80
N ARG A 90 -15.13 -18.80 15.88
CA ARG A 90 -14.65 -19.90 15.03
C ARG A 90 -14.56 -19.41 13.59
N LEU A 91 -13.45 -19.74 12.93
CA LEU A 91 -13.26 -19.47 11.50
C LEU A 91 -14.09 -20.48 10.70
N ASP A 92 -15.01 -20.00 9.85
CA ASP A 92 -15.83 -20.87 8.98
C ASP A 92 -15.30 -20.86 7.54
N GLN A 93 -14.74 -19.75 7.06
CA GLN A 93 -14.16 -19.66 5.73
C GLN A 93 -12.93 -18.77 5.69
N LEU A 94 -11.91 -19.21 4.95
CA LEU A 94 -10.69 -18.47 4.67
C LEU A 94 -10.42 -18.50 3.17
N GLN A 95 -10.26 -17.32 2.58
CA GLN A 95 -9.71 -17.17 1.24
C GLN A 95 -8.37 -16.43 1.37
N THR A 96 -7.28 -17.09 1.00
CA THR A 96 -5.96 -16.44 1.01
C THR A 96 -5.63 -15.89 -0.37
N GLY A 97 -4.83 -14.82 -0.39
CA GLY A 97 -4.25 -14.31 -1.64
C GLY A 97 -3.14 -15.21 -2.21
N ALA A 98 -2.83 -16.36 -1.58
CA ALA A 98 -1.77 -17.30 -1.97
C ALA A 98 -0.38 -16.66 -2.23
N GLY A 99 -0.07 -15.54 -1.57
CA GLY A 99 1.16 -14.78 -1.81
C GLY A 99 1.12 -13.83 -3.02
N GLY A 100 -0.03 -13.72 -3.70
CA GLY A 100 -0.31 -12.72 -4.72
C GLY A 100 -0.66 -11.34 -4.13
N LEU A 101 -0.98 -10.40 -5.01
CA LEU A 101 -1.34 -9.01 -4.65
C LEU A 101 -2.74 -8.86 -4.01
N GLY A 102 -3.43 -9.98 -3.71
CA GLY A 102 -4.77 -10.01 -3.15
C GLY A 102 -4.79 -9.95 -1.62
N CYS A 103 -5.93 -9.53 -1.05
CA CYS A 103 -6.15 -9.55 0.40
C CYS A 103 -6.59 -10.94 0.88
N ASN A 104 -6.19 -11.30 2.10
CA ASN A 104 -6.79 -12.44 2.79
C ASN A 104 -8.19 -12.07 3.30
N GLN A 105 -9.17 -12.94 3.10
CA GLN A 105 -10.55 -12.77 3.55
C GLN A 105 -10.87 -13.85 4.59
N PHE A 106 -11.47 -13.43 5.71
CA PHE A 106 -11.80 -14.32 6.83
C PHE A 106 -13.27 -14.16 7.19
N VAL A 107 -13.97 -15.27 7.35
CA VAL A 107 -15.36 -15.32 7.83
C VAL A 107 -15.39 -16.05 9.17
N PHE A 108 -15.87 -15.39 10.21
CA PHE A 108 -15.93 -15.91 11.57
C PHE A 108 -17.36 -15.93 12.11
N THR A 109 -17.73 -17.01 12.80
CA THR A 109 -18.96 -17.09 13.60
C THR A 109 -18.63 -17.05 15.09
N ARG A 110 -19.41 -16.30 15.86
CA ARG A 110 -19.28 -16.23 17.32
C ARG A 110 -19.86 -17.50 17.96
N VAL A 111 -19.04 -18.21 18.74
CA VAL A 111 -19.42 -19.47 19.40
C VAL A 111 -19.96 -19.24 20.81
N GLN A 112 -19.44 -18.25 21.54
CA GLN A 112 -19.96 -17.91 22.87
C GLN A 112 -21.12 -16.90 22.78
N ARG A 113 -22.30 -17.24 23.33
CA ARG A 113 -23.33 -16.24 23.64
C ARG A 113 -22.87 -15.36 24.80
N LYS A 114 -23.15 -14.06 24.72
CA LYS A 114 -22.96 -13.14 25.85
C LYS A 114 -24.12 -13.44 26.82
N GLY A 115 -23.92 -14.31 27.82
CA GLY A 115 -24.96 -14.56 28.84
C GLY A 115 -25.07 -15.97 29.45
N GLU A 116 -23.99 -16.74 29.61
CA GLU A 116 -24.01 -17.81 30.64
C GLU A 116 -23.71 -17.18 31.99
N TRP A 117 -24.77 -16.93 32.77
CA TRP A 117 -24.67 -16.65 34.19
C TRP A 117 -24.14 -17.91 34.88
N ILE A 118 -22.97 -17.79 35.51
CA ILE A 118 -22.45 -18.79 36.44
C ILE A 118 -23.19 -18.59 37.77
N ASP A 119 -24.32 -19.27 37.93
CA ASP A 119 -24.92 -19.48 39.25
C ASP A 119 -24.18 -20.63 39.93
N GLY A 120 -23.51 -20.30 41.03
CA GLY A 120 -22.93 -21.23 42.00
C GLY A 120 -23.13 -20.67 43.40
#